data_AF-A0A1G9H879-F1
#
_entry.id   AF-A0A1G9H879-F1
#
_cell.length_a   1.000
_cell.length_b   1.000
_cell.length_c   1.000
_cell.angle_alpha   90.00
_cell.angle_beta   90.00
_cell.angle_gamma   90.00
#
_symmetry.space_group_name_H-M   'P 1'
#
loop_
_entity.id
_entity.type
_entity.pdbx_description
1 polymer ?
#
loop_
_entity_poly.entity_id
_entity_poly.type
_entity_poly.pdbx_seq_one_letter_code
_entity_poly.pdbx_strand_id
1 'polypeptide(L)'
;MQNNISKVKLIQKLLHKILTFKLMDKLDKELQERKIPRSKVSEEAARGPTTFNKTFSEAEDLRMSTFLRYWFSIMKIIEREEKEPIKFDSMLDDEMREVVEIAVQIADDELEYVVNNNKEFFMGIKIYVKELKKSKALTQEEMEIFSEILDYIKEA
;
A
#
# COMPACT_ATOMS: atom_id res chain seq x y z
N MET A 1 -1.93 -4.79 -28.82
CA MET A 1 -3.02 -4.60 -27.83
C MET A 1 -2.95 -5.55 -26.63
N GLN A 2 -2.87 -6.89 -26.79
CA GLN A 2 -2.82 -7.82 -25.64
C GLN A 2 -1.65 -7.58 -24.67
N ASN A 3 -0.47 -7.21 -25.18
CA ASN A 3 0.72 -6.97 -24.34
C ASN A 3 0.56 -5.72 -23.44
N ASN A 4 -0.09 -4.66 -23.94
CA ASN A 4 -0.28 -3.42 -23.19
C ASN A 4 -1.31 -3.59 -22.04
N ILE A 5 -2.40 -4.32 -22.29
CA ILE A 5 -3.40 -4.66 -21.26
C ILE A 5 -2.76 -5.46 -20.11
N SER A 6 -1.80 -6.33 -20.41
CA SER A 6 -1.07 -7.09 -19.39
C SER A 6 -0.19 -6.17 -18.53
N LYS A 7 0.57 -5.26 -19.16
CA LYS A 7 1.43 -4.30 -18.46
C LYS A 7 0.63 -3.37 -17.55
N VAL A 8 -0.46 -2.79 -18.05
CA VAL A 8 -1.38 -1.96 -17.26
C VAL A 8 -1.85 -2.71 -16.01
N LYS A 9 -2.31 -3.96 -16.15
CA LYS A 9 -2.78 -4.76 -15.00
C LYS A 9 -1.68 -5.02 -13.97
N LEU A 10 -0.45 -5.29 -14.41
CA LEU A 10 0.68 -5.51 -13.49
C LEU A 10 1.01 -4.24 -12.70
N ILE A 11 0.98 -3.07 -13.35
CA ILE A 11 1.26 -1.79 -12.68
C ILE A 11 0.13 -1.43 -11.72
N GLN A 12 -1.13 -1.60 -12.13
CA GLN A 12 -2.28 -1.43 -11.24
C GLN A 12 -2.15 -2.27 -9.97
N LYS A 13 -1.73 -3.53 -10.14
CA LYS A 13 -1.51 -4.45 -9.03
C LYS A 13 -0.36 -3.99 -8.13
N LEU A 14 0.74 -3.49 -8.71
CA LEU A 14 1.84 -2.90 -7.96
C LEU A 14 1.40 -1.66 -7.15
N LEU A 15 0.68 -0.73 -7.77
CA LEU A 15 0.17 0.48 -7.13
C LEU A 15 -0.79 0.14 -5.98
N HIS A 16 -1.65 -0.86 -6.17
CA HIS A 16 -2.51 -1.37 -5.11
C HIS A 16 -1.72 -1.92 -3.90
N LYS A 17 -0.65 -2.67 -4.15
CA LYS A 17 0.24 -3.17 -3.07
C LYS A 17 0.93 -2.02 -2.33
N ILE A 18 1.37 -1.00 -3.05
CA ILE A 18 1.97 0.21 -2.47
C ILE A 18 0.95 0.94 -1.59
N LEU A 19 -0.29 1.12 -2.06
CA LEU A 19 -1.36 1.72 -1.28
C LEU A 19 -1.65 0.94 0.00
N THR A 20 -1.75 -0.39 -0.10
CA THR A 20 -1.97 -1.29 1.04
C THR A 20 -0.81 -1.20 2.04
N PHE A 21 0.43 -1.21 1.55
CA PHE A 21 1.62 -1.08 2.37
C PHE A 21 1.63 0.25 3.13
N LYS A 22 1.40 1.37 2.45
CA LYS A 22 1.37 2.69 3.10
C LYS A 22 0.28 2.77 4.16
N LEU A 23 -0.91 2.24 3.87
CA LEU A 23 -2.04 2.26 4.80
C LEU A 23 -1.74 1.44 6.06
N MET A 24 -1.17 0.25 5.88
CA MET A 24 -0.81 -0.61 7.00
C MET A 24 0.42 -0.09 7.77
N ASP A 25 1.36 0.59 7.11
CA ASP A 25 2.51 1.27 7.74
C ASP A 25 2.06 2.43 8.62
N LYS A 26 1.06 3.21 8.20
CA LYS A 26 0.45 4.22 9.07
C LYS A 26 -0.18 3.62 10.32
N LEU A 27 -0.97 2.55 10.16
CA LEU A 27 -1.53 1.84 11.31
C LEU A 27 -0.43 1.32 12.23
N ASP A 28 0.61 0.71 11.67
CA ASP A 28 1.70 0.18 12.47
C ASP A 28 2.45 1.28 13.23
N LYS A 29 2.73 2.43 12.61
CA LYS A 29 3.34 3.58 13.28
C LYS A 29 2.52 4.05 14.49
N GLU A 30 1.21 4.18 14.32
CA GLU A 30 0.30 4.50 15.44
C GLU A 30 0.38 3.45 16.56
N LEU A 31 0.46 2.16 16.21
CA LEU A 31 0.65 1.10 17.20
C LEU A 31 1.99 1.20 17.93
N GLN A 32 3.09 1.46 17.21
CA GLN A 32 4.42 1.61 17.80
C GLN A 32 4.49 2.81 18.74
N GLU A 33 4.02 3.97 18.30
CA GLU A 33 4.01 5.21 19.10
C GLU A 33 3.21 5.03 20.39
N ARG A 34 2.09 4.30 20.31
CA ARG A 34 1.20 4.03 21.45
C ARG A 34 1.60 2.79 22.24
N LYS A 35 2.66 2.08 21.84
CA LYS A 35 3.13 0.81 22.44
C LYS A 35 2.04 -0.27 22.49
N ILE A 36 1.19 -0.32 21.47
CA ILE A 36 0.14 -1.33 21.33
C ILE A 36 0.71 -2.52 20.54
N PRO A 37 0.79 -3.74 21.12
CA PRO A 37 1.29 -4.90 20.38
C PRO A 37 0.35 -5.30 19.23
N ARG A 38 0.91 -5.65 18.07
CA ARG A 38 0.13 -6.12 16.90
C ARG A 38 -0.70 -7.38 17.20
N SER A 39 -0.24 -8.24 18.12
CA SER A 39 -0.99 -9.41 18.58
C SER A 39 -2.29 -9.02 19.27
N LYS A 40 -2.27 -7.97 20.10
CA LYS A 40 -3.45 -7.43 20.80
C LYS A 40 -4.50 -6.93 19.81
N VAL A 41 -4.06 -6.28 18.73
CA VAL A 41 -4.96 -5.84 17.63
C VAL A 41 -5.56 -7.04 16.92
N SER A 42 -4.77 -8.09 16.65
CA SER A 42 -5.26 -9.29 15.97
C SER A 42 -6.30 -10.04 16.81
N GLU A 43 -6.05 -10.17 18.12
CA GLU A 43 -7.00 -10.76 19.08
C GLU A 43 -8.30 -9.98 19.16
N GLU A 44 -8.23 -8.64 19.30
CA GLU A 44 -9.40 -7.77 19.35
C GLU A 44 -10.20 -7.80 18.04
N ALA A 45 -9.51 -7.96 16.90
CA ALA A 45 -10.14 -8.13 15.59
C ALA A 45 -10.76 -9.53 15.37
N ALA A 46 -10.73 -10.41 16.38
CA ALA A 46 -11.14 -11.80 16.30
C ALA A 46 -10.47 -12.52 15.12
N ARG A 47 -9.17 -12.29 14.94
CA ARG A 47 -8.32 -12.93 13.94
C ARG A 47 -7.17 -13.68 14.60
N GLY A 48 -6.53 -14.55 13.83
CA GLY A 48 -5.34 -15.25 14.30
C GLY A 48 -4.24 -14.24 14.71
N PRO A 49 -3.43 -14.53 15.73
CA PRO A 49 -2.48 -13.57 16.33
C PRO A 49 -1.41 -13.06 15.36
N THR A 50 -1.22 -13.73 14.22
CA THR A 50 -0.27 -13.37 13.17
C THR A 50 -0.90 -12.67 11.97
N THR A 51 -2.24 -12.53 11.93
CA THR A 51 -2.93 -12.06 10.72
C THR A 51 -2.64 -10.60 10.40
N PHE A 52 -2.50 -9.72 11.40
CA PHE A 52 -2.07 -8.34 11.15
C PHE A 52 -0.68 -8.29 10.50
N ASN A 53 0.27 -9.07 11.02
CA ASN A 53 1.62 -9.17 10.45
C ASN A 53 1.61 -9.68 9.02
N LYS A 54 0.83 -10.73 8.74
CA LYS A 54 0.69 -11.27 7.38
C LYS A 54 0.12 -10.23 6.42
N THR A 55 -0.96 -9.56 6.81
CA THR A 55 -1.56 -8.47 6.02
C THR A 55 -0.54 -7.36 5.74
N PHE A 56 0.24 -6.95 6.74
CA PHE A 56 1.30 -5.95 6.58
C PHE A 56 2.42 -6.44 5.66
N SER A 57 2.92 -7.67 5.85
CA SER A 57 4.10 -8.19 5.14
C SER A 57 3.83 -8.64 3.71
N GLU A 58 2.66 -9.23 3.47
CA GLU A 58 2.29 -9.82 2.19
C GLU A 58 1.68 -8.79 1.24
N ALA A 59 1.29 -7.61 1.75
CA ALA A 59 0.57 -6.56 1.00
C ALA A 59 -0.58 -7.15 0.16
N GLU A 60 -1.21 -8.21 0.68
CA GLU A 60 -2.32 -8.88 0.04
C GLU A 60 -3.52 -7.93 0.02
N ASP A 61 -4.33 -8.01 -1.04
CA ASP A 61 -5.51 -7.16 -1.28
C ASP A 61 -6.34 -6.98 0.00
N LEU A 62 -6.08 -5.85 0.66
CA LEU A 62 -6.65 -5.55 1.96
C LEU A 62 -8.08 -5.12 1.73
N ARG A 63 -8.99 -6.09 1.80
CA ARG A 63 -10.42 -5.79 1.76
C ARG A 63 -10.74 -4.68 2.78
N MET A 64 -11.49 -3.67 2.35
CA MET A 64 -11.90 -2.55 3.20
C MET A 64 -12.54 -3.04 4.52
N SER A 65 -13.30 -4.13 4.48
CA SER A 65 -13.89 -4.75 5.68
C SER A 65 -12.84 -5.28 6.67
N THR A 66 -11.70 -5.78 6.18
CA THR A 66 -10.56 -6.17 7.01
C THR A 66 -9.91 -4.94 7.63
N PHE A 67 -9.63 -3.91 6.82
CA PHE A 67 -9.04 -2.66 7.30
C PHE A 67 -9.89 -2.03 8.40
N LEU A 68 -11.18 -1.82 8.14
CA LEU A 68 -12.11 -1.23 9.10
C LEU A 68 -12.19 -2.06 10.38
N ARG A 69 -12.11 -3.39 10.29
CA ARG A 69 -12.07 -4.24 11.48
C ARG A 69 -10.82 -3.99 12.32
N TYR A 70 -9.65 -3.89 11.70
CA TYR A 70 -8.43 -3.51 12.43
C TYR A 70 -8.56 -2.12 13.03
N TRP A 71 -9.00 -1.14 12.24
CA TRP A 71 -9.23 0.23 12.71
C TRP A 71 -10.12 0.27 13.96
N PHE A 72 -11.32 -0.32 13.91
CA PHE A 72 -12.23 -0.36 15.06
C PHE A 72 -11.63 -1.10 16.26
N SER A 73 -10.86 -2.16 16.02
CA SER A 73 -10.19 -2.90 17.09
C SER A 73 -9.12 -2.03 17.77
N ILE A 74 -8.36 -1.26 17.00
CA ILE A 74 -7.39 -0.29 17.51
C ILE A 74 -8.09 0.80 18.32
N MET A 75 -9.18 1.37 17.79
CA MET A 75 -9.96 2.40 18.49
C MET A 75 -10.52 1.90 19.83
N LYS A 76 -11.02 0.65 19.89
CA LYS A 76 -11.46 0.04 21.15
C LYS A 76 -10.32 -0.18 22.16
N ILE A 77 -9.12 -0.49 21.69
CA ILE A 77 -7.95 -0.61 22.57
C ILE A 77 -7.57 0.77 23.11
N ILE A 78 -7.52 1.79 22.25
CA ILE A 78 -7.22 3.18 22.60
C ILE A 78 -8.22 3.73 23.62
N GLU A 79 -9.51 3.51 23.41
CA GLU A 79 -10.58 3.91 24.33
C GLU A 79 -10.42 3.26 25.70
N ARG A 80 -10.17 1.94 25.76
CA ARG A 80 -9.93 1.21 27.01
C ARG A 80 -8.65 1.63 27.74
N GLU A 81 -7.67 2.14 27.01
CA GLU A 81 -6.41 2.66 27.56
C GLU A 81 -6.46 4.17 27.83
N GLU A 82 -7.63 4.81 27.68
CA GLU A 82 -7.86 6.26 27.90
C GLU A 82 -6.89 7.14 27.08
N LYS A 83 -6.56 6.70 25.86
CA LYS A 83 -5.67 7.41 24.93
C LYS A 83 -6.47 8.26 23.93
N GLU A 84 -5.84 9.31 23.41
CA GLU A 84 -6.45 10.19 22.39
C GLU A 84 -6.84 9.40 21.13
N PRO A 85 -8.09 9.53 20.63
CA PRO A 85 -8.53 8.89 19.40
C PRO A 85 -7.65 9.20 18.17
N ILE A 86 -7.40 8.20 17.33
CA ILE A 86 -6.80 8.44 16.01
C ILE A 86 -7.90 8.97 15.10
N LYS A 87 -7.64 10.08 14.41
CA LYS A 87 -8.60 10.62 13.43
C LYS A 87 -8.50 9.83 12.13
N PHE A 88 -9.64 9.42 11.57
CA PHE A 88 -9.66 8.59 10.37
C PHE A 88 -9.04 9.28 9.15
N ASP A 89 -9.24 10.59 9.02
CA ASP A 89 -8.67 11.43 7.96
C ASP A 89 -7.14 11.40 7.94
N SER A 90 -6.49 11.26 9.10
CA SER A 90 -5.02 11.15 9.18
C SER A 90 -4.45 9.88 8.53
N MET A 91 -5.30 8.88 8.24
CA MET A 91 -4.90 7.64 7.57
C MET A 91 -4.68 7.80 6.07
N LEU A 92 -5.21 8.86 5.44
CA LEU A 92 -5.05 9.13 4.01
C LEU A 92 -4.17 10.38 3.86
N ASP A 93 -3.03 10.25 3.16
CA ASP A 93 -2.17 11.39 2.83
C ASP A 93 -2.16 11.69 1.33
N ASP A 94 -1.54 12.82 0.98
CA ASP A 94 -1.42 13.28 -0.41
C ASP A 94 -0.69 12.27 -1.29
N GLU A 95 0.26 11.51 -0.74
CA GLU A 95 0.99 10.50 -1.50
C GLU A 95 0.12 9.26 -1.81
N MET A 96 -0.73 8.82 -0.87
CA MET A 96 -1.76 7.81 -1.16
C MET A 96 -2.75 8.29 -2.21
N ARG A 97 -3.14 9.56 -2.13
CA ARG A 97 -4.01 10.18 -3.13
C ARG A 97 -3.34 10.16 -4.51
N GLU A 98 -2.08 10.55 -4.60
CA GLU A 98 -1.30 10.51 -5.85
C GLU A 98 -1.23 9.09 -6.43
N VAL A 99 -0.98 8.07 -5.60
CA VAL A 99 -1.00 6.67 -6.03
C VAL A 99 -2.34 6.29 -6.68
N VAL A 100 -3.45 6.73 -6.10
CA VAL A 100 -4.80 6.47 -6.64
C VAL A 100 -5.04 7.27 -7.93
N GLU A 101 -4.63 8.53 -7.99
CA GLU A 101 -4.77 9.37 -9.18
C GLU A 101 -4.00 8.76 -10.37
N ILE A 102 -2.75 8.31 -10.15
CA ILE A 102 -1.97 7.62 -11.18
C ILE A 102 -2.59 6.28 -11.56
N ALA A 103 -3.12 5.51 -10.59
CA ALA A 103 -3.83 4.28 -10.91
C ALA A 103 -5.04 4.56 -11.81
N VAL A 104 -5.81 5.62 -11.57
CA VAL A 104 -6.93 5.98 -12.47
C VAL A 104 -6.40 6.37 -13.85
N GLN A 105 -5.38 7.23 -13.94
CA GLN A 105 -4.80 7.65 -15.23
C GLN A 105 -4.29 6.48 -16.07
N ILE A 106 -3.61 5.49 -15.47
CA ILE A 106 -3.11 4.31 -16.19
C ILE A 106 -4.25 3.46 -16.79
N ALA A 107 -5.46 3.53 -16.23
CA ALA A 107 -6.61 2.81 -16.77
C ALA A 107 -7.21 3.51 -18.00
N ASP A 108 -7.12 4.83 -18.05
CA ASP A 108 -7.79 5.67 -19.06
C ASP A 108 -6.86 6.09 -20.21
N ASP A 109 -5.56 6.22 -19.95
CA ASP A 109 -4.56 6.75 -20.88
C ASP A 109 -3.53 5.69 -21.33
N GLU A 110 -2.75 6.02 -22.38
CA GLU A 110 -1.62 5.18 -22.79
C GLU A 110 -0.51 5.21 -21.74
N LEU A 111 -0.01 4.02 -21.35
CA LEU A 111 0.97 3.89 -20.28
C LEU A 111 2.22 4.78 -20.47
N GLU A 112 2.74 4.87 -21.70
CA GLU A 112 3.91 5.71 -22.02
C GLU A 112 3.64 7.19 -21.77
N TYR A 113 2.44 7.66 -22.09
CA TYR A 113 2.00 9.03 -21.79
C TYR A 113 1.94 9.26 -20.28
N VAL A 114 1.34 8.33 -19.53
CA VAL A 114 1.26 8.46 -18.07
C VAL A 114 2.65 8.44 -17.43
N VAL A 115 3.55 7.56 -17.87
CA VAL A 115 4.93 7.50 -17.35
C VAL A 115 5.70 8.79 -17.64
N ASN A 116 5.58 9.34 -18.85
CA ASN A 116 6.29 10.57 -19.22
C ASN A 116 5.84 11.79 -18.43
N ASN A 117 4.54 11.89 -18.10
CA ASN A 117 4.02 13.03 -17.35
C ASN A 117 4.20 12.88 -15.84
N ASN A 118 4.49 11.68 -15.34
CA ASN A 118 4.57 11.38 -13.90
C ASN A 118 5.91 10.75 -13.50
N LYS A 119 7.01 11.16 -14.13
CA LYS A 119 8.36 10.61 -13.89
C LYS A 119 8.77 10.68 -12.40
N GLU A 120 8.50 11.80 -11.74
CA GLU A 120 8.84 12.00 -10.33
C GLU A 120 8.10 11.02 -9.41
N PHE A 121 6.81 10.78 -9.66
CA PHE A 121 6.02 9.78 -8.95
C PHE A 121 6.65 8.39 -9.06
N PHE A 122 6.93 7.92 -10.29
CA PHE A 122 7.51 6.58 -10.50
C PHE A 122 8.91 6.45 -9.86
N MET A 123 9.69 7.52 -9.85
CA MET A 123 10.97 7.57 -9.14
C MET A 123 10.80 7.56 -7.62
N GLY A 124 9.79 8.27 -7.10
CA GLY A 124 9.45 8.33 -5.68
C GLY A 124 9.02 6.98 -5.13
N ILE A 125 8.11 6.28 -5.83
CA ILE A 125 7.58 5.00 -5.34
C ILE A 125 8.61 3.86 -5.33
N LYS A 126 9.80 4.06 -5.91
CA LYS A 126 10.92 3.12 -5.87
C LYS A 126 11.28 2.68 -4.45
N ILE A 127 11.12 3.56 -3.47
CA ILE A 127 11.36 3.23 -2.05
C ILE A 127 10.38 2.15 -1.57
N TYR A 128 9.10 2.23 -1.94
CA TYR A 128 8.09 1.26 -1.55
C TYR A 128 8.29 -0.07 -2.28
N VAL A 129 8.62 -0.02 -3.57
CA VAL A 129 8.96 -1.23 -4.34
C VAL A 129 10.14 -1.96 -3.69
N LYS A 130 11.15 -1.23 -3.20
CA LYS A 130 12.28 -1.82 -2.48
C LYS A 130 11.85 -2.50 -1.17
N GLU A 131 11.00 -1.87 -0.36
CA GLU A 131 10.51 -2.49 0.88
C GLU A 131 9.63 -3.71 0.62
N LEU A 132 8.69 -3.61 -0.32
CA LEU A 132 7.83 -4.73 -0.75
C LEU A 132 8.62 -5.89 -1.35
N LYS A 133 9.74 -5.61 -2.02
CA LYS A 133 10.67 -6.64 -2.50
C LYS A 133 11.34 -7.38 -1.33
N LYS A 134 11.76 -6.67 -0.28
CA LYS A 134 12.38 -7.31 0.90
C LYS A 134 11.40 -8.21 1.63
N SER A 135 10.12 -7.83 1.70
CA SER A 135 9.07 -8.64 2.32
C SER A 135 8.57 -9.78 1.44
N LYS A 136 9.09 -9.92 0.21
CA LYS A 136 8.64 -10.89 -0.81
C LYS A 136 7.16 -10.72 -1.21
N ALA A 137 6.61 -9.51 -1.07
CA ALA A 137 5.25 -9.20 -1.48
C ALA A 137 5.10 -9.01 -2.99
N LEU A 138 6.20 -8.76 -3.72
CA LEU A 138 6.18 -8.55 -5.18
C LEU A 138 6.44 -9.84 -5.95
N THR A 139 5.73 -10.02 -7.06
CA THR A 139 6.02 -11.06 -8.05
C THR A 139 7.19 -10.64 -8.95
N GLN A 140 7.79 -11.61 -9.63
CA GLN A 140 8.86 -11.34 -10.60
C GLN A 140 8.39 -10.41 -11.73
N GLU A 141 7.19 -10.66 -12.28
CA GLU A 141 6.58 -9.84 -13.33
C GLU A 141 6.34 -8.38 -12.89
N GLU A 142 5.89 -8.17 -11.65
CA GLU A 142 5.70 -6.83 -11.07
C GLU A 142 7.03 -6.07 -10.92
N MET A 143 8.11 -6.79 -10.59
CA MET A 143 9.44 -6.19 -10.49
C MET A 143 10.02 -5.87 -11.87
N GLU A 144 9.82 -6.73 -12.85
CA GLU A 144 10.29 -6.55 -14.23
C GLU A 144 9.61 -5.34 -14.87
N ILE A 145 8.28 -5.26 -14.82
CA ILE A 145 7.56 -4.13 -15.41
C ILE A 145 7.94 -2.79 -14.77
N PHE A 146 8.19 -2.77 -13.46
CA PHE A 146 8.65 -1.55 -12.81
C PHE A 146 10.07 -1.18 -13.21
N SER A 147 10.96 -2.17 -13.41
CA SER A 147 12.29 -1.91 -13.95
C SER A 147 12.22 -1.31 -15.35
N GLU A 148 11.36 -1.85 -16.23
CA GLU A 148 11.13 -1.29 -17.58
C GLU A 148 10.70 0.18 -17.52
N ILE A 149 9.79 0.54 -16.62
CA ILE A 149 9.36 1.93 -16.41
C ILE A 149 10.55 2.81 -15.99
N LEU A 150 11.35 2.35 -15.03
CA LEU A 150 12.50 3.11 -14.55
C LEU A 150 13.58 3.28 -15.62
N ASP A 151 13.76 2.29 -16.49
CA ASP A 151 14.73 2.37 -17.59
C ASP A 151 14.21 3.31 -18.69
N TYR A 152 12.93 3.24 -19.03
CA TYR A 152 12.27 4.20 -19.92
C TYR A 152 12.42 5.65 -19.43
N ILE A 153 12.26 5.90 -18.13
CA ILE A 153 12.44 7.24 -17.54
C ILE A 153 13.89 7.75 -17.65
N LYS A 154 14.90 6.87 -17.61
CA LYS A 154 16.31 7.27 -17.72
C LYS A 154 16.72 7.59 -19.17
N GLU A 155 16.06 6.96 -20.13
CA GLU A 155 16.33 7.12 -21.56
C GLU A 155 15.62 8.34 -22.17
N ALA A 156 14.57 8.84 -21.51
CA ALA A 156 13.73 9.96 -21.96
C ALA A 156 14.04 11.29 -21.25
#